data_AF-A0A9C7QLM2-F1
#
_entry.id   AF-A0A9C7QLM2-F1
#
_cell.length_a   1.000
_cell.length_b   1.000
_cell.length_c   1.000
_cell.angle_alpha   90.00
_cell.angle_beta   90.00
_cell.angle_gamma   90.00
#
_symmetry.space_group_name_H-M   'P 1'
#
loop_
_entity.id
_entity.type
_entity.pdbx_description
1 polymer ?
#
loop_
_entity_poly.entity_id
_entity_poly.type
_entity_poly.pdbx_seq_one_letter_code
_entity_poly.pdbx_strand_id
1 'polypeptide(L)'
;MNRIIKRKNKRAMMFQFKLKLKNTLLSGDVYSIHKNSLTLAKKKKINCKSKLFIKTIAYKRKSIPAPQYIDFYYEHNYTKTVSFFNKIRKESQRNKISINFDETTIITASAMICFLSEVDLILKTSPFKSKAITFKHPKNEKTESILKQVGFYDLVGKESRKTKVFDDVSYWNYASGAKSELQKTQSAMIEIENKIGRAAKRKLYKGFSEAMANSVEHAYYDADDEIATKWWAFAGVHKDKLIVVICDKGIGIPSSLPIKWGADLVNKTLGLLNIKTKTDSALIKAATRMGKTRTNQNNRGKGLSDVLSIINQFKVGNLSIFSNKGYYRYYGENGVAKDKLTEHNLSMCGTIVEWSIPLDIDSLDKEVVL
;
A
#
# COMPACT_ATOMS: atom_id res chain seq x y z
N MET A 1 -29.70 -5.42 30.27
CA MET A 1 -29.89 -5.38 31.74
C MET A 1 -28.87 -6.19 32.56
N ASN A 2 -28.62 -7.48 32.27
CA ASN A 2 -27.79 -8.37 33.13
C ASN A 2 -26.34 -7.92 33.41
N ARG A 3 -25.66 -7.21 32.50
CA ARG A 3 -24.28 -6.71 32.72
C ARG A 3 -24.20 -5.52 33.69
N ILE A 4 -25.23 -4.68 33.74
CA ILE A 4 -25.27 -3.49 34.60
C ILE A 4 -25.58 -3.90 36.04
N ILE A 5 -26.52 -4.84 36.22
CA ILE A 5 -26.89 -5.42 37.52
C ILE A 5 -25.69 -6.13 38.16
N LYS A 6 -24.96 -6.96 37.39
CA LYS A 6 -23.70 -7.59 37.85
C LYS A 6 -22.62 -6.58 38.24
N ARG A 7 -22.53 -5.42 37.57
CA ARG A 7 -21.58 -4.34 37.92
C ARG A 7 -21.98 -3.61 39.20
N LYS A 8 -23.27 -3.33 39.41
CA LYS A 8 -23.78 -2.71 40.65
C LYS A 8 -23.56 -3.60 41.87
N ASN A 9 -23.96 -4.88 41.81
CA ASN A 9 -23.80 -5.83 42.92
C ASN A 9 -22.32 -6.05 43.29
N LYS A 10 -21.42 -5.98 42.29
CA LYS A 10 -19.97 -6.11 42.49
C LYS A 10 -19.31 -4.88 43.12
N ARG A 11 -19.78 -3.67 42.82
CA ARG A 11 -19.33 -2.44 43.49
C ARG A 11 -19.76 -2.43 44.95
N ALA A 12 -21.01 -2.83 45.22
CA ALA A 12 -21.53 -2.98 46.58
C ALA A 12 -20.69 -3.97 47.39
N MET A 13 -20.38 -5.15 46.84
CA MET A 13 -19.54 -6.14 47.52
C MET A 13 -18.11 -5.64 47.82
N MET A 14 -17.46 -4.95 46.88
CA MET A 14 -16.10 -4.41 47.11
C MET A 14 -16.10 -3.27 48.14
N PHE A 15 -17.18 -2.48 48.16
CA PHE A 15 -17.41 -1.45 49.17
C PHE A 15 -17.58 -2.06 50.58
N GLN A 16 -18.36 -3.14 50.70
CA GLN A 16 -18.53 -3.89 51.95
C GLN A 16 -17.19 -4.40 52.51
N PHE A 17 -16.30 -4.94 51.66
CA PHE A 17 -14.99 -5.38 52.13
C PHE A 17 -14.09 -4.23 52.59
N LYS A 18 -14.14 -3.07 51.93
CA LYS A 18 -13.40 -1.88 52.36
C LYS A 18 -13.91 -1.34 53.68
N LEU A 19 -15.22 -1.31 53.87
CA LEU A 19 -15.86 -0.93 55.14
C LEU A 19 -15.44 -1.88 56.26
N LYS A 20 -15.48 -3.20 56.00
CA LYS A 20 -15.05 -4.21 56.98
C LYS A 20 -13.60 -3.98 57.42
N LEU A 21 -12.68 -3.73 56.48
CA LEU A 21 -11.29 -3.41 56.82
C LEU A 21 -11.17 -2.09 57.58
N LYS A 22 -11.89 -1.04 57.18
CA LYS A 22 -11.90 0.26 57.88
C LYS A 22 -12.35 0.12 59.33
N ASN A 23 -13.44 -0.62 59.58
CA ASN A 23 -13.94 -0.85 60.93
C ASN A 23 -12.95 -1.69 61.75
N THR A 24 -12.31 -2.69 61.14
CA THR A 24 -11.29 -3.51 61.82
C THR A 24 -10.03 -2.70 62.17
N LEU A 25 -9.67 -1.68 61.38
CA LEU A 25 -8.55 -0.78 61.69
C LEU A 25 -8.85 0.14 62.88
N LEU A 26 -10.13 0.43 63.15
CA LEU A 26 -10.55 1.33 64.23
C LEU A 26 -10.67 0.61 65.59
N SER A 27 -10.96 -0.69 65.59
CA SER A 27 -11.32 -1.40 66.83
C SER A 27 -10.85 -2.86 66.91
N GLY A 28 -10.12 -3.37 65.92
CA GLY A 28 -9.73 -4.79 65.83
C GLY A 28 -8.30 -5.05 66.24
N ASP A 29 -8.02 -6.32 66.60
CA ASP A 29 -6.66 -6.78 66.86
C ASP A 29 -5.79 -6.84 65.59
N VAL A 30 -4.47 -6.88 65.78
CA VAL A 30 -3.47 -6.91 64.70
C VAL A 30 -3.68 -8.08 63.74
N TYR A 31 -4.09 -9.24 64.26
CA TYR A 31 -4.35 -10.43 63.46
C TYR A 31 -5.53 -10.23 62.48
N SER A 32 -6.62 -9.64 62.96
CA SER A 32 -7.84 -9.36 62.20
C SER A 32 -7.59 -8.32 61.11
N ILE A 33 -6.79 -7.30 61.40
CA ILE A 33 -6.34 -6.29 60.43
C ILE A 33 -5.56 -6.96 59.30
N HIS A 34 -4.60 -7.82 59.64
CA HIS A 34 -3.77 -8.53 58.68
C HIS A 34 -4.59 -9.46 57.78
N LYS A 35 -5.47 -10.29 58.37
CA LYS A 35 -6.36 -11.21 57.66
C LYS A 35 -7.29 -10.49 56.68
N ASN A 36 -7.89 -9.37 57.11
CA ASN A 36 -8.82 -8.60 56.26
C ASN A 36 -8.07 -7.87 55.12
N SER A 37 -6.85 -7.38 55.37
CA SER A 37 -5.99 -6.78 54.36
C SER A 37 -5.57 -7.77 53.27
N LEU A 38 -5.15 -8.97 53.66
CA LEU A 38 -4.81 -10.06 52.74
C LEU A 38 -6.00 -10.51 51.90
N THR A 39 -7.20 -10.56 52.50
CA THR A 39 -8.43 -10.95 51.80
C THR A 39 -8.80 -9.94 50.72
N LEU A 40 -8.71 -8.64 51.02
CA LEU A 40 -8.88 -7.56 50.05
C LEU A 40 -7.85 -7.61 48.92
N ALA A 41 -6.57 -7.88 49.25
CA ALA A 41 -5.50 -8.04 48.28
C ALA A 41 -5.72 -9.25 47.34
N LYS A 42 -6.09 -10.41 47.89
CA LYS A 42 -6.43 -11.62 47.12
C LYS A 42 -7.60 -11.37 46.17
N LYS A 43 -8.68 -10.73 46.63
CA LYS A 43 -9.86 -10.40 45.79
C LYS A 43 -9.51 -9.37 44.71
N LYS A 44 -8.64 -8.38 44.99
CA LYS A 44 -8.08 -7.47 43.96
C LYS A 44 -7.26 -8.22 42.91
N LYS A 45 -6.37 -9.15 43.32
CA LYS A 45 -5.55 -9.98 42.41
C LYS A 45 -6.41 -10.89 41.52
N ILE A 46 -7.42 -11.58 42.07
CA ILE A 46 -8.36 -12.41 41.29
C ILE A 46 -9.14 -11.57 40.28
N ASN A 47 -9.55 -10.36 40.66
CA ASN A 47 -10.24 -9.43 39.76
C ASN A 47 -9.30 -8.90 38.66
N CYS A 48 -8.01 -8.70 38.97
CA CYS A 48 -7.01 -8.29 37.99
C CYS A 48 -6.75 -9.41 36.99
N LYS A 49 -6.52 -10.65 37.46
CA LYS A 49 -6.33 -11.84 36.61
C LYS A 49 -7.55 -12.13 35.73
N SER A 50 -8.77 -12.08 36.28
CA SER A 50 -9.99 -12.28 35.50
C SER A 50 -10.26 -11.14 34.51
N LYS A 51 -9.98 -9.88 34.85
CA LYS A 51 -10.03 -8.77 33.88
C LYS A 51 -8.97 -8.92 32.78
N LEU A 52 -7.77 -9.37 33.13
CA LEU A 52 -6.70 -9.63 32.19
C LEU A 52 -7.14 -10.74 31.24
N PHE A 53 -7.56 -11.89 31.78
CA PHE A 53 -8.03 -13.06 31.03
C PHE A 53 -9.26 -12.76 30.15
N ILE A 54 -10.25 -12.03 30.67
CA ILE A 54 -11.43 -11.59 29.89
C ILE A 54 -11.02 -10.55 28.83
N LYS A 55 -10.04 -9.67 29.08
CA LYS A 55 -9.44 -8.81 28.03
C LYS A 55 -8.71 -9.63 26.97
N THR A 56 -7.99 -10.68 27.36
CA THR A 56 -7.25 -11.56 26.45
C THR A 56 -8.19 -12.34 25.53
N ILE A 57 -9.34 -12.78 26.05
CA ILE A 57 -10.38 -13.47 25.27
C ILE A 57 -11.22 -12.48 24.44
N ALA A 58 -11.40 -11.24 24.90
CA ALA A 58 -12.25 -10.25 24.22
C ALA A 58 -11.66 -9.65 22.91
N TYR A 59 -10.38 -9.86 22.59
CA TYR A 59 -9.76 -9.34 21.35
C TYR A 59 -8.61 -10.22 20.83
N LYS A 60 -8.79 -11.55 20.69
CA LYS A 60 -7.77 -12.36 20.01
C LYS A 60 -7.77 -12.02 18.51
N ARG A 61 -6.76 -11.28 18.06
CA ARG A 61 -6.53 -10.99 16.65
C ARG A 61 -5.89 -12.20 15.97
N LYS A 62 -6.29 -12.50 14.74
CA LYS A 62 -5.65 -13.53 13.92
C LYS A 62 -4.29 -13.02 13.44
N SER A 63 -3.21 -13.72 13.79
CA SER A 63 -1.87 -13.36 13.34
C SER A 63 -1.66 -13.85 11.90
N ILE A 64 -1.18 -13.00 11.01
CA ILE A 64 -0.82 -13.37 9.63
C ILE A 64 0.65 -13.03 9.41
N PRO A 65 1.54 -14.02 9.15
CA PRO A 65 2.93 -13.75 8.80
C PRO A 65 3.03 -13.17 7.39
N ALA A 66 3.81 -12.10 7.24
CA ALA A 66 4.25 -11.57 5.96
C ALA A 66 5.39 -12.43 5.40
N PRO A 67 5.54 -12.53 4.07
CA PRO A 67 6.65 -13.26 3.48
C PRO A 67 7.99 -12.54 3.74
N GLN A 68 9.09 -13.28 3.57
CA GLN A 68 10.44 -12.72 3.69
C GLN A 68 10.71 -11.61 2.66
N TYR A 69 10.18 -11.79 1.45
CA TYR A 69 10.26 -10.85 0.33
C TYR A 69 8.85 -10.41 -0.05
N ILE A 70 8.52 -9.14 0.14
CA ILE A 70 7.32 -8.49 -0.40
C ILE A 70 7.74 -7.82 -1.71
N ASP A 71 7.64 -8.57 -2.79
CA ASP A 71 8.32 -8.27 -4.05
C ASP A 71 7.52 -8.70 -5.27
N PHE A 72 7.53 -7.85 -6.29
CA PHE A 72 6.84 -8.05 -7.56
C PHE A 72 7.78 -8.28 -8.75
N TYR A 73 9.09 -8.05 -8.62
CA TYR A 73 10.01 -8.17 -9.75
C TYR A 73 10.45 -9.61 -10.02
N TYR A 74 10.45 -10.46 -9.00
CA TYR A 74 10.77 -11.89 -9.14
C TYR A 74 9.52 -12.75 -9.03
N GLU A 75 9.32 -13.66 -9.98
CA GLU A 75 8.09 -14.45 -10.13
C GLU A 75 7.71 -15.28 -8.90
N HIS A 76 8.69 -15.94 -8.27
CA HIS A 76 8.46 -16.72 -7.04
C HIS A 76 7.99 -15.84 -5.88
N ASN A 77 8.58 -14.66 -5.74
CA ASN A 77 8.21 -13.71 -4.71
C ASN A 77 6.86 -13.05 -5.00
N TYR A 78 6.57 -12.75 -6.27
CA TYR A 78 5.28 -12.21 -6.72
C TYR A 78 4.14 -13.13 -6.26
N THR A 79 4.26 -14.43 -6.53
CA THR A 79 3.22 -15.41 -6.17
C THR A 79 2.98 -15.45 -4.65
N LYS A 80 4.06 -15.43 -3.85
CA LYS A 80 3.98 -15.41 -2.38
C LYS A 80 3.36 -14.11 -1.87
N THR A 81 3.74 -12.98 -2.47
CA THR A 81 3.26 -11.64 -2.12
C THR A 81 1.76 -11.49 -2.39
N VAL A 82 1.30 -11.85 -3.60
CA VAL A 82 -0.12 -11.80 -3.95
C VAL A 82 -0.94 -12.79 -3.11
N SER A 83 -0.41 -13.98 -2.84
CA SER A 83 -1.05 -14.94 -1.92
C SER A 83 -1.22 -14.37 -0.51
N PHE A 84 -0.21 -13.64 -0.02
CA PHE A 84 -0.27 -12.94 1.26
C PHE A 84 -1.35 -11.85 1.26
N PHE A 85 -1.45 -11.02 0.21
CA PHE A 85 -2.50 -10.00 0.09
C PHE A 85 -3.90 -10.61 0.05
N ASN A 86 -4.11 -11.66 -0.75
CA ASN A 86 -5.37 -12.39 -0.83
C ASN A 86 -5.78 -12.97 0.53
N LYS A 87 -4.81 -13.49 1.31
CA LYS A 87 -5.04 -13.98 2.66
C LYS A 87 -5.49 -12.86 3.60
N ILE A 88 -4.85 -11.69 3.56
CA ILE A 88 -5.25 -10.53 4.36
C ILE A 88 -6.67 -10.08 3.99
N ARG A 89 -6.96 -9.93 2.70
CA ARG A 89 -8.28 -9.54 2.19
C ARG A 89 -9.37 -10.49 2.67
N LYS A 90 -9.16 -11.80 2.53
CA LYS A 90 -10.12 -12.83 2.96
C LYS A 90 -10.34 -12.82 4.47
N GLU A 91 -9.26 -12.74 5.24
CA GLU A 91 -9.33 -12.83 6.70
C GLU A 91 -9.88 -11.56 7.34
N SER A 92 -9.70 -10.39 6.72
CA SER A 92 -10.11 -9.10 7.30
C SER A 92 -11.63 -8.91 7.30
N GLN A 93 -12.35 -9.68 6.47
CA GLN A 93 -13.81 -9.71 6.45
C GLN A 93 -14.39 -10.50 7.62
N ARG A 94 -13.64 -11.46 8.17
CA ARG A 94 -14.12 -12.39 9.20
C ARG A 94 -13.48 -12.16 10.56
N ASN A 95 -12.25 -11.65 10.56
CA ASN A 95 -11.40 -11.53 11.74
C ASN A 95 -10.74 -10.15 11.79
N LYS A 96 -10.48 -9.68 13.02
CA LYS A 96 -9.46 -8.66 13.23
C LYS A 96 -8.08 -9.30 13.09
N ILE A 97 -7.23 -8.72 12.26
CA ILE A 97 -5.91 -9.25 11.93
C ILE A 97 -4.81 -8.49 12.68
N SER A 98 -3.73 -9.19 13.00
CA SER A 98 -2.42 -8.61 13.29
C SER A 98 -1.40 -9.15 12.29
N ILE A 99 -0.76 -8.26 11.52
CA ILE A 99 0.29 -8.64 10.58
C ILE A 99 1.62 -8.78 11.33
N ASN A 100 2.40 -9.80 10.97
CA ASN A 100 3.73 -10.04 11.52
C ASN A 100 4.79 -9.93 10.42
N PHE A 101 5.68 -8.94 10.54
CA PHE A 101 6.77 -8.66 9.60
C PHE A 101 8.14 -9.13 10.12
N ASP A 102 8.18 -9.96 11.18
CA ASP A 102 9.46 -10.38 11.81
C ASP A 102 10.44 -11.01 10.82
N GLU A 103 9.94 -11.76 9.83
CA GLU A 103 10.76 -12.41 8.79
C GLU A 103 10.97 -11.55 7.54
N THR A 104 10.31 -10.40 7.43
CA THR A 104 10.36 -9.55 6.24
C THR A 104 11.66 -8.76 6.19
N THR A 105 12.40 -8.92 5.09
CA THR A 105 13.72 -8.33 4.88
C THR A 105 13.78 -7.39 3.68
N ILE A 106 12.99 -7.67 2.64
CA ILE A 106 12.90 -6.83 1.44
C ILE A 106 11.44 -6.49 1.16
N ILE A 107 11.22 -5.21 0.89
CA ILE A 107 9.94 -4.70 0.40
C ILE A 107 10.25 -3.80 -0.80
N THR A 108 9.70 -4.16 -1.96
CA THR A 108 9.82 -3.32 -3.17
C THR A 108 8.75 -2.25 -3.22
N ALA A 109 9.03 -1.12 -3.88
CA ALA A 109 8.10 0.00 -3.95
C ALA A 109 6.74 -0.40 -4.58
N SER A 110 6.78 -1.12 -5.70
CA SER A 110 5.58 -1.62 -6.39
C SER A 110 4.77 -2.60 -5.53
N ALA A 111 5.41 -3.51 -4.79
CA ALA A 111 4.68 -4.38 -3.88
C ALA A 111 4.14 -3.63 -2.64
N MET A 112 4.90 -2.66 -2.10
CA MET A 112 4.48 -1.88 -0.94
C MET A 112 3.29 -0.99 -1.23
N ILE A 113 3.24 -0.33 -2.39
CA ILE A 113 2.11 0.55 -2.73
C ILE A 113 0.83 -0.24 -2.96
N CYS A 114 0.96 -1.44 -3.55
CA CYS A 114 -0.14 -2.39 -3.70
C CYS A 114 -0.65 -2.89 -2.34
N PHE A 115 0.28 -3.10 -1.39
CA PHE A 115 -0.06 -3.48 -0.03
C PHE A 115 -0.75 -2.34 0.74
N LEU A 116 -0.25 -1.11 0.66
CA LEU A 116 -0.87 0.07 1.28
C LEU A 116 -2.29 0.28 0.78
N SER A 117 -2.48 0.25 -0.54
CA SER A 117 -3.80 0.43 -1.16
C SER A 117 -4.76 -0.67 -0.71
N GLU A 118 -4.31 -1.92 -0.64
CA GLU A 118 -5.11 -3.03 -0.12
C GLU A 118 -5.53 -2.80 1.34
N VAL A 119 -4.61 -2.38 2.19
CA VAL A 119 -4.89 -2.13 3.61
C VAL A 119 -5.87 -0.96 3.77
N ASP A 120 -5.67 0.12 3.04
CA ASP A 120 -6.56 1.29 3.06
C ASP A 120 -7.99 0.91 2.66
N LEU A 121 -8.15 0.15 1.56
CA LEU A 121 -9.44 -0.39 1.15
C LEU A 121 -10.08 -1.27 2.24
N ILE A 122 -9.29 -2.15 2.87
CA ILE A 122 -9.78 -3.02 3.93
C ILE A 122 -10.25 -2.21 5.15
N LEU A 123 -9.52 -1.17 5.56
CA LEU A 123 -9.90 -0.34 6.69
C LEU A 123 -11.19 0.43 6.45
N LYS A 124 -11.55 0.67 5.18
CA LYS A 124 -12.82 1.29 4.78
C LYS A 124 -13.97 0.29 4.63
N THR A 125 -13.71 -0.88 4.06
CA THR A 125 -14.75 -1.85 3.65
C THR A 125 -15.04 -2.93 4.69
N SER A 126 -14.06 -3.32 5.50
CA SER A 126 -14.24 -4.39 6.49
C SER A 126 -15.32 -4.04 7.53
N PRO A 127 -16.07 -5.04 8.04
CA PRO A 127 -16.97 -4.88 9.19
C PRO A 127 -16.28 -4.30 10.44
N PHE A 128 -14.95 -4.45 10.55
CA PHE A 128 -14.18 -3.96 11.69
C PHE A 128 -13.58 -2.56 11.46
N LYS A 129 -13.71 -1.99 10.25
CA LYS A 129 -13.24 -0.66 9.87
C LYS A 129 -11.78 -0.41 10.27
N SER A 130 -11.48 0.72 10.93
CA SER A 130 -10.15 1.06 11.45
C SER A 130 -9.53 0.03 12.40
N LYS A 131 -10.34 -0.88 12.96
CA LYS A 131 -9.86 -1.95 13.84
C LYS A 131 -9.57 -3.26 13.10
N ALA A 132 -9.83 -3.34 11.79
CA ALA A 132 -9.65 -4.56 11.01
C ALA A 132 -8.20 -5.04 11.03
N ILE A 133 -7.25 -4.12 10.84
CA ILE A 133 -5.83 -4.44 10.75
C ILE A 133 -5.06 -3.75 11.88
N THR A 134 -4.03 -4.43 12.38
CA THR A 134 -2.92 -3.86 13.13
C THR A 134 -1.68 -4.68 12.80
N PHE A 135 -0.54 -4.36 13.39
CA PHE A 135 0.69 -5.13 13.20
C PHE A 135 1.56 -5.10 14.45
N LYS A 136 2.46 -6.08 14.56
CA LYS A 136 3.57 -6.03 15.51
C LYS A 136 4.67 -5.15 14.93
N HIS A 137 5.32 -4.34 15.75
CA HIS A 137 6.49 -3.60 15.28
C HIS A 137 7.52 -4.60 14.75
N PRO A 138 8.04 -4.43 13.52
CA PRO A 138 9.05 -5.32 12.97
C PRO A 138 10.30 -5.36 13.87
N LYS A 139 10.98 -6.51 13.89
CA LYS A 139 12.31 -6.62 14.48
C LYS A 139 13.40 -6.04 13.59
N ASN A 140 13.23 -6.16 12.27
CA ASN A 140 14.16 -5.59 11.29
C ASN A 140 13.95 -4.07 11.22
N GLU A 141 14.99 -3.31 11.57
CA GLU A 141 14.94 -1.84 11.62
C GLU A 141 14.66 -1.20 10.25
N LYS A 142 15.19 -1.79 9.17
CA LYS A 142 14.97 -1.29 7.81
C LYS A 142 13.53 -1.49 7.38
N THR A 143 12.96 -2.67 7.66
CA THR A 143 11.53 -2.94 7.45
C THR A 143 10.66 -1.97 8.24
N GLU A 144 10.99 -1.68 9.50
CA GLU A 144 10.28 -0.69 10.30
C GLU A 144 10.41 0.73 9.71
N SER A 145 11.61 1.11 9.26
CA SER A 145 11.85 2.39 8.60
C SER A 145 11.04 2.53 7.32
N ILE A 146 10.94 1.49 6.49
CA ILE A 146 10.13 1.49 5.27
C ILE A 146 8.67 1.73 5.62
N LEU A 147 8.10 0.92 6.53
CA LEU A 147 6.68 1.05 6.93
C LEU A 147 6.38 2.43 7.52
N LYS A 148 7.31 3.04 8.25
CA LYS A 148 7.18 4.39 8.76
C LYS A 148 7.21 5.42 7.64
N GLN A 149 8.21 5.36 6.76
CA GLN A 149 8.41 6.32 5.68
C GLN A 149 7.21 6.39 4.73
N VAL A 150 6.65 5.23 4.38
CA VAL A 150 5.55 5.14 3.41
C VAL A 150 4.16 5.38 4.03
N GLY A 151 4.10 5.78 5.31
CA GLY A 151 2.83 6.13 5.98
C GLY A 151 1.98 4.93 6.43
N PHE A 152 2.53 3.71 6.50
CA PHE A 152 1.77 2.54 6.95
C PHE A 152 1.35 2.66 8.43
N TYR A 153 2.20 3.23 9.27
CA TYR A 153 1.91 3.48 10.69
C TYR A 153 0.68 4.40 10.86
N ASP A 154 0.65 5.50 10.12
CA ASP A 154 -0.43 6.48 10.15
C ASP A 154 -1.73 5.89 9.61
N LEU A 155 -1.64 5.13 8.50
CA LEU A 155 -2.77 4.45 7.88
C LEU A 155 -3.51 3.53 8.87
N VAL A 156 -2.78 2.77 9.68
CA VAL A 156 -3.38 1.86 10.67
C VAL A 156 -3.57 2.50 12.06
N GLY A 157 -3.24 3.78 12.22
CA GLY A 157 -3.38 4.53 13.47
C GLY A 157 -2.55 3.96 14.63
N LYS A 158 -1.32 3.51 14.35
CA LYS A 158 -0.40 2.97 15.35
C LYS A 158 0.73 3.96 15.61
N GLU A 159 1.06 4.19 16.87
CA GLU A 159 2.22 5.02 17.24
C GLU A 159 3.51 4.44 16.67
N SER A 160 4.33 5.31 16.07
CA SER A 160 5.62 4.93 15.51
C SER A 160 6.74 5.04 16.55
N ARG A 161 7.77 4.20 16.40
CA ARG A 161 8.99 4.28 17.20
C ARG A 161 10.05 5.11 16.47
N LYS A 162 11.12 5.45 17.17
CA LYS A 162 12.34 5.96 16.52
C LYS A 162 12.96 4.83 15.71
N THR A 163 13.33 5.11 14.47
CA THR A 163 13.97 4.19 13.54
C THR A 163 15.23 4.84 12.99
N LYS A 164 16.21 4.04 12.62
CA LYS A 164 17.36 4.51 11.84
C LYS A 164 16.90 5.04 10.49
N VAL A 165 17.58 6.06 9.99
CA VAL A 165 17.38 6.59 8.63
C VAL A 165 18.24 5.77 7.66
N PHE A 166 17.64 5.35 6.54
CA PHE A 166 18.33 4.64 5.48
C PHE A 166 18.21 5.44 4.19
N ASP A 167 19.33 5.67 3.50
CA ASP A 167 19.38 6.50 2.28
C ASP A 167 18.56 5.91 1.12
N ASP A 168 18.33 4.60 1.12
CA ASP A 168 17.48 3.91 0.15
C ASP A 168 16.01 3.78 0.61
N VAL A 169 15.64 4.48 1.68
CA VAL A 169 14.27 4.55 2.21
C VAL A 169 13.80 6.00 2.31
N SER A 170 14.60 6.87 2.92
CA SER A 170 14.24 8.25 3.28
C SER A 170 13.85 9.14 2.09
N TYR A 171 14.24 8.76 0.88
CA TYR A 171 13.95 9.53 -0.34
C TYR A 171 12.51 9.36 -0.85
N TRP A 172 11.75 8.39 -0.32
CA TRP A 172 10.38 8.12 -0.74
C TRP A 172 9.38 9.10 -0.14
N ASN A 173 8.58 9.71 -1.00
CA ASN A 173 7.44 10.54 -0.65
C ASN A 173 6.17 9.81 -1.02
N TYR A 174 5.16 9.87 -0.16
CA TYR A 174 3.87 9.21 -0.36
C TYR A 174 2.76 10.23 -0.56
N ALA A 175 1.92 9.99 -1.57
CA ALA A 175 0.68 10.72 -1.79
C ALA A 175 -0.46 9.75 -2.07
N SER A 176 -1.68 10.13 -1.69
CA SER A 176 -2.90 9.45 -2.14
C SER A 176 -4.02 10.46 -2.25
N GLY A 177 -5.00 10.16 -3.10
CA GLY A 177 -6.16 11.03 -3.27
C GLY A 177 -7.30 10.33 -3.98
N ALA A 178 -8.45 10.98 -4.00
CA ALA A 178 -9.57 10.64 -4.87
C ALA A 178 -9.71 11.75 -5.95
N LYS A 179 -10.67 11.58 -6.87
CA LYS A 179 -11.05 12.51 -7.95
C LYS A 179 -10.69 13.99 -7.65
N SER A 180 -9.93 14.64 -8.54
CA SER A 180 -9.59 16.08 -8.57
C SER A 180 -8.68 16.67 -7.46
N GLU A 181 -8.03 15.86 -6.62
CA GLU A 181 -7.15 16.37 -5.55
C GLU A 181 -5.69 16.67 -5.98
N LEU A 182 -5.47 17.33 -7.14
CA LEU A 182 -4.12 17.62 -7.64
C LEU A 182 -3.33 18.54 -6.68
N GLN A 183 -4.00 19.49 -6.00
CA GLN A 183 -3.36 20.41 -5.06
C GLN A 183 -2.74 19.70 -3.84
N LYS A 184 -3.36 18.61 -3.35
CA LYS A 184 -2.80 17.79 -2.25
C LYS A 184 -1.57 17.01 -2.71
N THR A 185 -1.50 16.66 -4.00
CA THR A 185 -0.32 16.01 -4.60
C THR A 185 0.86 16.96 -4.69
N GLN A 186 0.62 18.25 -4.99
CA GLN A 186 1.70 19.24 -5.07
C GLN A 186 2.41 19.38 -3.73
N SER A 187 1.67 19.55 -2.63
CA SER A 187 2.27 19.71 -1.29
C SER A 187 3.05 18.48 -0.83
N ALA A 188 2.58 17.27 -1.15
CA ALA A 188 3.27 16.02 -0.84
C ALA A 188 4.57 15.82 -1.66
N MET A 189 4.77 16.59 -2.74
CA MET A 189 5.86 16.40 -3.71
C MET A 189 6.80 17.61 -3.82
N ILE A 190 6.57 18.68 -3.03
CA ILE A 190 7.42 19.89 -3.00
C ILE A 190 8.90 19.54 -2.82
N GLU A 191 9.22 18.58 -1.94
CA GLU A 191 10.61 18.22 -1.68
C GLU A 191 11.30 17.61 -2.90
N ILE A 192 10.56 16.89 -3.74
CA ILE A 192 11.05 16.35 -5.00
C ILE A 192 11.20 17.47 -6.04
N GLU A 193 10.23 18.39 -6.10
CA GLU A 193 10.28 19.51 -7.05
C GLU A 193 11.54 20.35 -6.92
N ASN A 194 12.02 20.53 -5.69
CA ASN A 194 13.24 21.30 -5.42
C ASN A 194 14.52 20.56 -5.83
N LYS A 195 14.45 19.25 -6.08
CA LYS A 195 15.59 18.39 -6.41
C LYS A 195 15.65 18.02 -7.91
N ILE A 196 14.69 18.45 -8.72
CA ILE A 196 14.58 18.04 -10.13
C ILE A 196 14.54 19.23 -11.09
N GLY A 197 15.13 19.06 -12.28
CA GLY A 197 15.07 20.06 -13.35
C GLY A 197 13.67 20.26 -13.93
N ARG A 198 13.48 21.32 -14.73
CA ARG A 198 12.17 21.69 -15.32
C ARG A 198 11.57 20.56 -16.17
N ALA A 199 12.38 19.87 -16.97
CA ALA A 199 11.88 18.75 -17.79
C ALA A 199 11.41 17.57 -16.92
N ALA A 200 12.22 17.13 -15.97
CA ALA A 200 11.86 16.08 -15.02
C ALA A 200 10.59 16.44 -14.22
N LYS A 201 10.46 17.69 -13.78
CA LYS A 201 9.24 18.20 -13.11
C LYS A 201 8.01 18.10 -13.99
N ARG A 202 8.09 18.52 -15.25
CA ARG A 202 6.98 18.39 -16.22
C ARG A 202 6.58 16.93 -16.41
N LYS A 203 7.55 16.02 -16.53
CA LYS A 203 7.31 14.58 -16.69
C LYS A 203 6.67 13.96 -15.45
N LEU A 204 7.15 14.32 -14.26
CA LEU A 204 6.57 13.93 -12.97
C LEU A 204 5.06 14.26 -12.93
N TYR A 205 4.71 15.52 -13.19
CA TYR A 205 3.33 16.00 -13.13
C TYR A 205 2.43 15.41 -14.20
N LYS A 206 2.95 15.24 -15.42
CA LYS A 206 2.22 14.61 -16.52
C LYS A 206 1.96 13.13 -16.24
N GLY A 207 2.94 12.42 -15.66
CA GLY A 207 2.77 11.05 -15.20
C GLY A 207 1.70 10.93 -14.11
N PHE A 208 1.69 11.84 -13.12
CA PHE A 208 0.62 11.90 -12.12
C PHE A 208 -0.75 12.16 -12.74
N SER A 209 -0.86 13.12 -13.65
CA SER A 209 -2.12 13.45 -14.31
C SER A 209 -2.66 12.28 -15.13
N GLU A 210 -1.80 11.54 -15.83
CA GLU A 210 -2.20 10.36 -16.58
C GLU A 210 -2.62 9.21 -15.66
N ALA A 211 -1.89 8.97 -14.58
CA ALA A 211 -2.26 7.93 -13.65
C ALA A 211 -3.55 8.25 -12.91
N MET A 212 -3.76 9.50 -12.46
CA MET A 212 -5.05 9.96 -11.93
C MET A 212 -6.18 9.74 -12.94
N ALA A 213 -5.95 10.05 -14.22
CA ALA A 213 -6.95 9.82 -15.26
C ALA A 213 -7.24 8.32 -15.47
N ASN A 214 -6.23 7.45 -15.37
CA ASN A 214 -6.42 6.00 -15.45
C ASN A 214 -7.18 5.46 -14.23
N SER A 215 -6.87 5.92 -13.01
CA SER A 215 -7.57 5.51 -11.79
C SER A 215 -9.04 5.92 -11.82
N VAL A 216 -9.36 7.10 -12.37
CA VAL A 216 -10.75 7.54 -12.58
C VAL A 216 -11.40 6.72 -13.68
N GLU A 217 -10.76 6.55 -14.83
CA GLU A 217 -11.33 5.83 -15.97
C GLU A 217 -11.58 4.34 -15.70
N HIS A 218 -10.75 3.70 -14.87
CA HIS A 218 -10.93 2.29 -14.47
C HIS A 218 -11.95 2.09 -13.35
N ALA A 219 -12.41 3.17 -12.69
CA ALA A 219 -13.50 3.15 -11.72
C ALA A 219 -14.88 3.07 -12.39
N TYR A 220 -15.00 3.57 -13.62
CA TYR A 220 -16.28 3.83 -14.32
C TYR A 220 -17.07 2.58 -14.74
N TYR A 221 -16.59 1.37 -14.47
CA TYR A 221 -17.25 0.15 -14.91
C TYR A 221 -18.05 -0.59 -13.83
N ASP A 222 -18.06 -0.14 -12.56
CA ASP A 222 -18.96 -0.77 -11.56
C ASP A 222 -19.25 -0.03 -10.23
N ALA A 223 -18.82 1.22 -9.98
CA ALA A 223 -19.26 1.91 -8.75
C ALA A 223 -19.14 3.44 -8.79
N ASP A 224 -20.20 4.11 -8.34
CA ASP A 224 -20.27 5.55 -8.06
C ASP A 224 -19.54 5.94 -6.74
N ASP A 225 -18.52 5.17 -6.34
CA ASP A 225 -17.87 5.27 -5.04
C ASP A 225 -16.52 6.01 -5.10
N GLU A 226 -16.27 6.86 -4.10
CA GLU A 226 -14.97 7.49 -3.81
C GLU A 226 -13.84 6.45 -3.65
N ILE A 227 -14.20 5.22 -3.28
CA ILE A 227 -13.30 4.06 -3.18
C ILE A 227 -12.79 3.62 -4.56
N ALA A 228 -13.65 3.64 -5.57
CA ALA A 228 -13.34 3.15 -6.92
C ALA A 228 -12.36 4.08 -7.65
N THR A 229 -12.37 5.38 -7.32
CA THR A 229 -11.52 6.39 -7.96
C THR A 229 -10.23 6.71 -7.20
N LYS A 230 -9.93 5.97 -6.12
CA LYS A 230 -8.75 6.23 -5.29
C LYS A 230 -7.46 5.79 -5.97
N TRP A 231 -6.44 6.63 -5.83
CA TRP A 231 -5.08 6.35 -6.29
C TRP A 231 -4.06 6.58 -5.17
N TRP A 232 -2.93 5.90 -5.29
CA TRP A 232 -1.79 5.99 -4.38
C TRP A 232 -0.52 6.17 -5.20
N ALA A 233 0.40 6.98 -4.72
CA ALA A 233 1.69 7.16 -5.36
C ALA A 233 2.86 7.21 -4.37
N PHE A 234 3.97 6.65 -4.81
CA PHE A 234 5.29 6.96 -4.30
C PHE A 234 6.09 7.73 -5.35
N ALA A 235 6.89 8.69 -4.91
CA ALA A 235 7.91 9.28 -5.76
C ALA A 235 9.16 9.58 -4.94
N GLY A 236 10.30 9.69 -5.62
CA GLY A 236 11.53 10.07 -4.96
C GLY A 236 12.70 10.17 -5.92
N VAL A 237 13.78 10.76 -5.42
CA VAL A 237 15.02 10.94 -6.15
C VAL A 237 16.11 10.09 -5.51
N HIS A 238 16.67 9.16 -6.26
CA HIS A 238 17.74 8.29 -5.78
C HIS A 238 18.73 7.99 -6.90
N LYS A 239 20.02 8.17 -6.64
CA LYS A 239 21.12 7.96 -7.62
C LYS A 239 20.85 8.64 -8.97
N ASP A 240 20.58 9.94 -8.92
CA ASP A 240 20.31 10.81 -10.08
C ASP A 240 19.17 10.35 -10.99
N LYS A 241 18.22 9.61 -10.42
CA LYS A 241 17.00 9.18 -11.09
C LYS A 241 15.78 9.64 -10.31
N LEU A 242 14.81 10.17 -11.04
CA LEU A 242 13.45 10.32 -10.57
C LEU A 242 12.76 8.96 -10.70
N ILE A 243 12.25 8.44 -9.59
CA ILE A 243 11.49 7.19 -9.53
C ILE A 243 10.07 7.52 -9.11
N VAL A 244 9.09 7.01 -9.84
CA VAL A 244 7.66 7.21 -9.55
C VAL A 244 6.96 5.87 -9.66
N VAL A 245 6.10 5.58 -8.68
CA VAL A 245 5.26 4.38 -8.62
C VAL A 245 3.85 4.83 -8.32
N ILE A 246 2.90 4.47 -9.18
CA ILE A 246 1.49 4.85 -9.01
C ILE A 246 0.65 3.59 -9.07
N CYS A 247 -0.34 3.49 -8.19
CA CYS A 247 -1.23 2.36 -8.05
C CYS A 247 -2.69 2.81 -8.04
N ASP A 248 -3.52 2.05 -8.73
CA ASP A 248 -4.97 2.06 -8.63
C ASP A 248 -5.53 0.66 -8.39
N LYS A 249 -6.78 0.60 -7.95
CA LYS A 249 -7.51 -0.63 -7.64
C LYS A 249 -8.73 -0.82 -8.55
N GLY A 250 -8.67 -0.27 -9.77
CA GLY A 250 -9.72 -0.44 -10.79
C GLY A 250 -9.69 -1.80 -11.48
N ILE A 251 -10.45 -1.94 -12.58
CA ILE A 251 -10.58 -3.23 -13.31
C ILE A 251 -9.31 -3.67 -14.05
N GLY A 252 -8.32 -2.79 -14.17
CA GLY A 252 -7.04 -3.04 -14.85
C GLY A 252 -7.05 -2.73 -16.35
N ILE A 253 -5.85 -2.56 -16.90
CA ILE A 253 -5.62 -2.32 -18.34
C ILE A 253 -6.17 -3.48 -19.19
N PRO A 254 -5.90 -4.76 -18.89
CA PRO A 254 -6.40 -5.88 -19.70
C PRO A 254 -7.92 -5.88 -19.89
N SER A 255 -8.67 -5.61 -18.82
CA SER A 255 -10.13 -5.60 -18.86
C SER A 255 -10.71 -4.32 -19.48
N SER A 256 -10.07 -3.17 -19.25
CA SER A 256 -10.56 -1.89 -19.76
C SER A 256 -10.21 -1.62 -21.24
N LEU A 257 -9.10 -2.18 -21.73
CA LEU A 257 -8.59 -1.87 -23.07
C LEU A 257 -9.59 -2.22 -24.20
N PRO A 258 -10.20 -3.42 -24.24
CA PRO A 258 -11.19 -3.76 -25.28
C PRO A 258 -12.45 -2.92 -25.19
N ILE A 259 -12.87 -2.51 -23.99
CA ILE A 259 -14.05 -1.67 -23.78
C ILE A 259 -13.80 -0.26 -24.32
N LYS A 260 -12.62 0.29 -24.02
CA LYS A 260 -12.24 1.66 -24.41
C LYS A 260 -11.95 1.81 -25.91
N TRP A 261 -11.32 0.80 -26.51
CA TRP A 261 -10.78 0.91 -27.87
C TRP A 261 -11.47 0.01 -28.90
N GLY A 262 -12.38 -0.86 -28.47
CA GLY A 262 -13.00 -1.88 -29.30
C GLY A 262 -12.11 -3.10 -29.46
N ALA A 263 -12.71 -4.29 -29.42
CA ALA A 263 -11.99 -5.56 -29.52
C ALA A 263 -11.22 -5.70 -30.84
N ASP A 264 -11.77 -5.21 -31.95
CA ASP A 264 -11.15 -5.32 -33.28
C ASP A 264 -9.84 -4.52 -33.38
N LEU A 265 -9.83 -3.30 -32.86
CA LEU A 265 -8.63 -2.47 -32.86
C LEU A 265 -7.54 -3.05 -31.96
N VAL A 266 -7.93 -3.62 -30.82
CA VAL A 266 -7.01 -4.35 -29.93
C VAL A 266 -6.43 -5.56 -30.64
N ASN A 267 -7.25 -6.39 -31.30
CA ASN A 267 -6.81 -7.57 -32.03
C ASN A 267 -5.89 -7.20 -33.20
N LYS A 268 -6.22 -6.14 -33.96
CA LYS A 268 -5.35 -5.59 -35.01
C LYS A 268 -3.99 -5.16 -34.46
N THR A 269 -3.98 -4.48 -33.31
CA THR A 269 -2.74 -4.05 -32.66
C THR A 269 -1.90 -5.24 -32.19
N LEU A 270 -2.52 -6.28 -31.61
CA LEU A 270 -1.84 -7.51 -31.24
C LEU A 270 -1.22 -8.21 -32.46
N GLY A 271 -1.95 -8.24 -33.58
CA GLY A 271 -1.44 -8.74 -34.87
C GLY A 271 -0.20 -7.97 -35.35
N LEU A 272 -0.23 -6.64 -35.30
CA LEU A 272 0.92 -5.79 -35.64
C LEU A 272 2.13 -6.01 -34.71
N LEU A 273 1.90 -6.48 -33.48
CA LEU A 273 2.94 -6.80 -32.52
C LEU A 273 3.41 -8.27 -32.61
N ASN A 274 2.90 -9.04 -33.58
CA ASN A 274 3.13 -10.48 -33.73
C ASN A 274 2.76 -11.28 -32.47
N ILE A 275 1.75 -10.84 -31.72
CA ILE A 275 1.29 -11.52 -30.50
C ILE A 275 0.06 -12.37 -30.84
N LYS A 276 0.20 -13.69 -30.73
CA LYS A 276 -0.88 -14.66 -30.98
C LYS A 276 -1.79 -14.87 -29.77
N THR A 277 -1.20 -14.92 -28.57
CA THR A 277 -1.93 -15.20 -27.33
C THR A 277 -2.32 -13.92 -26.63
N LYS A 278 -3.61 -13.73 -26.37
CA LYS A 278 -4.16 -12.56 -25.68
C LYS A 278 -4.05 -12.72 -24.15
N THR A 279 -2.85 -12.54 -23.63
CA THR A 279 -2.57 -12.52 -22.18
C THR A 279 -2.71 -11.11 -21.60
N ASP A 280 -2.75 -10.96 -20.27
CA ASP A 280 -2.81 -9.63 -19.64
C ASP A 280 -1.55 -8.82 -19.96
N SER A 281 -0.37 -9.46 -19.90
CA SER A 281 0.91 -8.83 -20.29
C SER A 281 0.91 -8.35 -21.74
N ALA A 282 0.34 -9.13 -22.67
CA ALA A 282 0.18 -8.74 -24.06
C ALA A 282 -0.74 -7.53 -24.24
N LEU A 283 -1.86 -7.49 -23.51
CA LEU A 283 -2.80 -6.38 -23.54
C LEU A 283 -2.18 -5.09 -22.97
N ILE A 284 -1.35 -5.20 -21.92
CA ILE A 284 -0.58 -4.06 -21.42
C ILE A 284 0.36 -3.53 -22.51
N LYS A 285 1.11 -4.39 -23.20
CA LYS A 285 1.98 -3.96 -24.30
C LYS A 285 1.20 -3.33 -25.43
N ALA A 286 0.06 -3.89 -25.82
CA ALA A 286 -0.83 -3.29 -26.82
C ALA A 286 -1.28 -1.89 -26.40
N ALA A 287 -1.68 -1.68 -25.14
CA ALA A 287 -2.10 -0.39 -24.61
C ALA A 287 -1.03 0.70 -24.79
N THR A 288 0.25 0.36 -24.57
CA THR A 288 1.38 1.30 -24.76
C THR A 288 1.54 1.75 -26.22
N ARG A 289 1.14 0.92 -27.17
CA ARG A 289 1.19 1.24 -28.61
C ARG A 289 -0.02 2.04 -29.05
N MET A 290 -1.20 1.67 -28.57
CA MET A 290 -2.47 2.33 -28.92
C MET A 290 -2.55 3.75 -28.35
N GLY A 291 -1.96 4.00 -27.18
CA GLY A 291 -1.84 5.35 -26.62
C GLY A 291 -1.08 6.32 -27.53
N LYS A 292 -0.12 5.83 -28.32
CA LYS A 292 0.70 6.64 -29.24
C LYS A 292 -0.05 7.06 -30.51
N THR A 293 -1.01 6.25 -30.99
CA THR A 293 -1.56 6.39 -32.34
C THR A 293 -2.86 7.20 -32.43
N ARG A 294 -3.51 7.58 -31.31
CA ARG A 294 -4.87 8.17 -31.37
C ARG A 294 -5.12 9.40 -30.51
N THR A 295 -4.16 9.93 -29.75
CA THR A 295 -4.44 11.08 -28.86
C THR A 295 -4.25 12.42 -29.57
N ASN A 296 -5.26 12.82 -30.35
CA ASN A 296 -5.48 14.23 -30.77
C ASN A 296 -6.20 15.04 -29.67
N GLN A 297 -6.23 14.55 -28.42
CA GLN A 297 -6.73 15.29 -27.27
C GLN A 297 -5.57 16.01 -26.57
N ASN A 298 -5.79 17.29 -26.23
CA ASN A 298 -4.72 18.21 -25.86
C ASN A 298 -3.82 17.72 -24.69
N ASN A 299 -4.31 16.88 -23.74
CA ASN A 299 -3.54 16.53 -22.53
C ASN A 299 -3.61 15.05 -22.04
N ARG A 300 -4.12 14.07 -22.80
CA ARG A 300 -4.32 12.69 -22.32
C ARG A 300 -3.48 11.65 -23.09
N GLY A 301 -2.95 10.61 -22.42
CA GLY A 301 -2.16 9.51 -23.01
C GLY A 301 -0.71 9.85 -23.40
N LYS A 302 -0.25 11.05 -23.03
CA LYS A 302 1.04 11.59 -23.43
C LYS A 302 2.18 11.31 -22.42
N GLY A 303 1.92 10.86 -21.20
CA GLY A 303 2.94 10.67 -20.15
C GLY A 303 3.65 9.31 -20.26
N LEU A 304 2.92 8.21 -20.51
CA LEU A 304 3.52 6.91 -20.82
C LEU A 304 4.34 6.96 -22.11
N SER A 305 3.81 7.62 -23.15
CA SER A 305 4.53 7.81 -24.42
C SER A 305 5.79 8.67 -24.27
N ASP A 306 5.78 9.65 -23.37
CA ASP A 306 6.95 10.45 -23.02
C ASP A 306 8.04 9.65 -22.29
N VAL A 307 7.67 8.75 -21.37
CA VAL A 307 8.65 7.86 -20.71
C VAL A 307 9.24 6.90 -21.74
N LEU A 308 8.39 6.33 -22.60
CA LEU A 308 8.84 5.49 -23.71
C LEU A 308 9.76 6.25 -24.67
N SER A 309 9.52 7.54 -24.94
CA SER A 309 10.37 8.34 -25.82
C SER A 309 11.76 8.54 -25.22
N ILE A 310 11.85 8.83 -23.91
CA ILE A 310 13.12 8.95 -23.18
C ILE A 310 13.93 7.66 -23.29
N ILE A 311 13.29 6.51 -23.01
CA ILE A 311 13.97 5.21 -23.09
C ILE A 311 14.40 4.89 -24.53
N ASN A 312 13.59 5.27 -25.53
CA ASN A 312 13.93 5.06 -26.93
C ASN A 312 15.08 5.95 -27.41
N GLN A 313 15.11 7.22 -27.00
CA GLN A 313 16.10 8.19 -27.46
C GLN A 313 17.43 7.96 -26.76
N PHE A 314 17.42 7.90 -25.42
CA PHE A 314 18.64 7.88 -24.62
C PHE A 314 19.07 6.49 -24.18
N LYS A 315 18.26 5.46 -24.43
CA LYS A 315 18.57 4.07 -24.07
C LYS A 315 18.84 3.89 -22.58
N VAL A 316 18.23 4.76 -21.76
CA VAL A 316 18.30 4.75 -20.30
C VAL A 316 16.90 4.87 -19.69
N GLY A 317 16.76 4.40 -18.46
CA GLY A 317 15.50 4.42 -17.74
C GLY A 317 14.71 3.11 -17.84
N ASN A 318 13.57 3.09 -17.17
CA ASN A 318 12.73 1.91 -17.02
C ASN A 318 11.27 2.32 -16.92
N LEU A 319 10.40 1.53 -17.53
CA LEU A 319 8.95 1.53 -17.36
C LEU A 319 8.52 0.11 -17.01
N SER A 320 7.83 -0.05 -15.90
CA SER A 320 7.24 -1.30 -15.41
C SER A 320 5.73 -1.08 -15.25
N ILE A 321 4.91 -1.96 -15.82
CA ILE A 321 3.46 -1.92 -15.68
C ILE A 321 2.98 -3.28 -15.22
N PHE A 322 2.43 -3.35 -14.01
CA PHE A 322 1.72 -4.51 -13.49
C PHE A 322 0.23 -4.25 -13.62
N SER A 323 -0.53 -5.14 -14.23
CA SER A 323 -1.99 -5.00 -14.26
C SER A 323 -2.64 -6.36 -14.30
N ASN A 324 -3.52 -6.62 -13.34
CA ASN A 324 -4.10 -7.94 -13.11
C ASN A 324 -3.02 -9.03 -13.03
N LYS A 325 -2.97 -9.97 -14.00
CA LYS A 325 -1.97 -11.05 -14.06
C LYS A 325 -0.73 -10.67 -14.88
N GLY A 326 -0.80 -9.58 -15.63
CA GLY A 326 0.23 -9.19 -16.57
C GLY A 326 1.30 -8.30 -15.96
N TYR A 327 2.55 -8.53 -16.36
CA TYR A 327 3.67 -7.63 -16.16
C TYR A 327 4.33 -7.30 -17.51
N TYR A 328 4.44 -6.01 -17.81
CA TYR A 328 5.19 -5.49 -18.94
C TYR A 328 6.32 -4.59 -18.46
N ARG A 329 7.52 -4.80 -19.00
CA ARG A 329 8.69 -3.96 -18.73
C ARG A 329 9.28 -3.45 -20.04
N TYR A 330 9.57 -2.15 -20.10
CA TYR A 330 10.31 -1.50 -21.19
C TYR A 330 11.49 -0.74 -20.60
N TYR A 331 12.71 -0.97 -21.06
CA TYR A 331 13.91 -0.43 -20.40
C TYR A 331 15.08 -0.28 -21.35
N GLY A 332 15.97 0.64 -20.99
CA GLY A 332 17.26 0.82 -21.67
C GLY A 332 18.34 -0.01 -20.99
N GLU A 333 19.09 -0.79 -21.75
CA GLU A 333 20.21 -1.59 -21.25
C GLU A 333 21.25 -1.76 -22.36
N ASN A 334 22.53 -1.49 -22.04
CA ASN A 334 23.66 -1.62 -22.96
C ASN A 334 23.47 -0.85 -24.29
N GLY A 335 22.91 0.36 -24.22
CA GLY A 335 22.67 1.19 -25.41
C GLY A 335 21.50 0.73 -26.29
N VAL A 336 20.69 -0.23 -25.83
CA VAL A 336 19.55 -0.75 -26.59
C VAL A 336 18.28 -0.66 -25.75
N ALA A 337 17.16 -0.34 -26.40
CA ALA A 337 15.85 -0.40 -25.77
C ALA A 337 15.29 -1.83 -25.88
N LYS A 338 14.96 -2.43 -24.75
CA LYS A 338 14.46 -3.80 -24.63
C LYS A 338 13.07 -3.81 -24.00
N ASP A 339 12.34 -4.88 -24.23
CA ASP A 339 11.08 -5.13 -23.56
C ASP A 339 10.93 -6.57 -23.09
N LYS A 340 10.11 -6.77 -22.05
CA LYS A 340 9.83 -8.08 -21.47
C LYS A 340 8.37 -8.18 -21.10
N LEU A 341 7.77 -9.32 -21.46
CA LEU A 341 6.43 -9.72 -21.05
C LEU A 341 6.55 -10.83 -20.02
N THR A 342 5.76 -10.78 -18.97
CA THR A 342 5.67 -11.85 -17.97
C THR A 342 4.22 -11.99 -17.55
N GLU A 343 3.72 -13.22 -17.61
CA GLU A 343 2.35 -13.54 -17.20
C GLU A 343 2.40 -14.32 -15.89
N HIS A 344 1.63 -13.88 -14.90
CA HIS A 344 1.59 -14.50 -13.59
C HIS A 344 0.31 -15.32 -13.38
N ASN A 345 0.38 -16.32 -12.51
CA ASN A 345 -0.78 -17.16 -12.19
C ASN A 345 -1.84 -16.42 -11.35
N LEU A 346 -1.42 -15.42 -10.57
CA LEU A 346 -2.28 -14.67 -9.67
C LEU A 346 -2.40 -13.20 -10.08
N SER A 347 -3.62 -12.66 -9.97
CA SER A 347 -3.87 -11.24 -10.20
C SER A 347 -3.55 -10.42 -8.95
N MET A 348 -2.82 -9.31 -9.12
CA MET A 348 -2.63 -8.32 -8.06
C MET A 348 -3.84 -7.41 -7.82
N CYS A 349 -4.86 -7.49 -8.70
CA CYS A 349 -6.09 -6.69 -8.72
C CYS A 349 -5.82 -5.18 -8.80
N GLY A 350 -5.99 -4.60 -10.00
CA GLY A 350 -5.71 -3.19 -10.28
C GLY A 350 -4.53 -3.00 -11.23
N THR A 351 -3.97 -1.79 -11.24
CA THR A 351 -2.80 -1.43 -12.06
C THR A 351 -1.76 -0.72 -11.23
N ILE A 352 -0.50 -1.01 -11.51
CA ILE A 352 0.67 -0.28 -11.02
C ILE A 352 1.48 0.15 -12.22
N VAL A 353 1.79 1.43 -12.29
CA VAL A 353 2.68 2.01 -13.28
C VAL A 353 3.89 2.56 -12.53
N GLU A 354 5.06 2.06 -12.85
CA GLU A 354 6.32 2.45 -12.27
C GLU A 354 7.26 2.91 -13.38
N TRP A 355 7.93 4.04 -13.20
CA TRP A 355 9.03 4.43 -14.06
C TRP A 355 10.21 5.02 -13.30
N SER A 356 11.38 4.94 -13.92
CA SER A 356 12.57 5.63 -13.49
C SER A 356 13.24 6.30 -14.68
N ILE A 357 13.56 7.59 -14.56
CA ILE A 357 14.23 8.38 -15.60
C ILE A 357 15.37 9.19 -14.96
N PRO A 358 16.46 9.47 -15.70
CA PRO A 358 17.51 10.38 -15.23
C PRO A 358 16.95 11.77 -14.89
N LEU A 359 17.58 12.48 -13.96
CA LEU A 359 17.18 13.86 -13.63
C LEU A 359 17.57 14.86 -14.71
N ASP A 360 18.73 14.65 -15.32
CA ASP A 360 19.31 15.57 -16.29
C ASP A 360 19.01 15.14 -17.73
N ILE A 361 17.72 15.08 -18.04
CA ILE A 361 17.26 14.79 -19.42
C ILE A 361 17.63 15.94 -20.36
N ASP A 362 17.71 17.16 -19.83
CA ASP A 362 18.02 18.37 -20.61
C ASP A 362 19.48 18.40 -21.09
N SER A 363 20.44 17.78 -20.39
CA SER A 363 21.81 17.62 -20.88
C SER A 363 21.92 16.49 -21.91
N LEU A 364 21.21 15.39 -21.70
CA LEU A 364 21.13 14.28 -22.65
C LEU A 364 20.57 14.73 -24.01
N ASP A 365 19.58 15.61 -24.03
CA ASP A 365 19.04 16.18 -25.28
C ASP A 365 20.08 17.02 -26.06
N LYS A 366 21.06 17.63 -25.37
CA LYS A 366 22.11 18.44 -26.03
C LYS A 366 23.22 17.60 -26.64
N GLU A 367 23.55 16.46 -26.05
CA GLU A 367 24.58 15.54 -26.57
C GLU A 367 24.13 14.79 -27.83
N VAL A 368 22.83 14.63 -28.05
CA VAL A 368 22.28 13.94 -29.24
C VAL A 368 22.20 14.85 -30.48
N VAL A 369 22.37 16.16 -30.30
CA VAL A 369 22.31 17.17 -31.38
C VAL A 369 23.71 17.57 -31.89
N LEU A 370 24.77 17.08 -31.24
CA LEU A 370 26.17 17.15 -31.68
C LEU A 370 26.58 15.80 -32.27
#